data_AF-A0A6P0L0J1-F1
#
_entry.id   AF-A0A6P0L0J1-F1
#
_cell.length_a   1.000
_cell.length_b   1.000
_cell.length_c   1.000
_cell.angle_alpha   90.00
_cell.angle_beta   90.00
_cell.angle_gamma   90.00
#
_symmetry.space_group_name_H-M   'P 1'
#
loop_
_entity.id
_entity.type
_entity.pdbx_description
1 polymer ?
#
loop_
_entity_poly.entity_id
_entity_poly.type
_entity_poly.pdbx_seq_one_letter_code
_entity_poly.pdbx_strand_id
1 'polypeptide(L)'
;MIIKLRSWFRAGVLAVILCTALFLGSGIAYADTQGTPEWNDLVGIFSEDGRVRLDVGIRAMKEEVPASHDSWATRLVIERLDGPSSGPVEPDHLVGIFSEDGSTRLDLGIRAMKEEVPASHESWATRLRIVPLNELALGSITYGTVVGVFSEDARVRLDVGICAMKEEVPASHESWATRLHIRKL
;
A
#
# COMPACT_ATOMS: atom_id res chain seq x y z
N MET A 1 -1.65 -39.68 -72.90
CA MET A 1 -3.02 -40.12 -72.56
C MET A 1 -3.59 -39.12 -71.57
N ILE A 2 -4.72 -38.48 -71.91
CA ILE A 2 -5.38 -37.38 -71.18
C ILE A 2 -6.22 -37.95 -70.05
N ILE A 3 -6.12 -37.40 -68.81
CA ILE A 3 -7.23 -37.25 -67.82
C ILE A 3 -6.87 -36.05 -66.89
N LYS A 4 -7.42 -34.84 -67.11
CA LYS A 4 -8.51 -34.14 -66.39
C LYS A 4 -8.36 -33.93 -64.86
N LEU A 5 -7.85 -32.73 -64.51
CA LEU A 5 -8.44 -31.62 -63.70
C LEU A 5 -9.46 -31.87 -62.54
N ARG A 6 -9.25 -31.07 -61.47
CA ARG A 6 -10.18 -30.50 -60.43
C ARG A 6 -10.42 -31.35 -59.15
N SER A 7 -10.56 -30.85 -57.92
CA SER A 7 -10.39 -29.51 -57.29
C SER A 7 -10.77 -29.60 -55.77
N TRP A 8 -10.03 -28.91 -54.89
CA TRP A 8 -10.49 -28.15 -53.68
C TRP A 8 -10.47 -28.72 -52.25
N PHE A 9 -10.09 -27.77 -51.36
CA PHE A 9 -10.33 -27.58 -49.91
C PHE A 9 -9.42 -28.34 -48.90
N ARG A 10 -8.44 -27.62 -48.29
CA ARG A 10 -8.44 -26.91 -46.97
C ARG A 10 -8.12 -27.88 -45.82
N ALA A 11 -7.38 -27.58 -44.76
CA ALA A 11 -6.56 -26.46 -44.30
C ALA A 11 -5.90 -26.91 -42.97
N GLY A 12 -4.71 -26.38 -42.64
CA GLY A 12 -4.13 -26.34 -41.28
C GLY A 12 -3.62 -27.68 -40.73
N VAL A 13 -2.50 -27.79 -40.02
CA VAL A 13 -1.89 -26.87 -39.07
C VAL A 13 -0.37 -27.09 -39.06
N LEU A 14 0.39 -26.00 -39.16
CA LEU A 14 1.84 -25.96 -39.01
C LEU A 14 2.15 -25.91 -37.51
N ALA A 15 2.87 -26.90 -36.99
CA ALA A 15 3.35 -26.91 -35.62
C ALA A 15 4.50 -25.88 -35.47
N VAL A 16 4.32 -24.91 -34.59
CA VAL A 16 5.40 -24.04 -34.10
C VAL A 16 5.60 -24.34 -32.62
N ILE A 17 6.79 -24.86 -32.33
CA ILE A 17 7.29 -25.17 -31.00
C ILE A 17 7.54 -23.84 -30.28
N LEU A 18 6.78 -23.56 -29.21
CA LEU A 18 7.12 -22.51 -28.25
C LEU A 18 7.59 -23.17 -26.96
N CYS A 19 8.84 -22.89 -26.61
CA CYS A 19 9.56 -23.42 -25.46
C CYS A 19 8.91 -22.91 -24.16
N THR A 20 8.29 -23.79 -23.39
CA THR A 20 7.80 -23.53 -22.03
C THR A 20 8.97 -23.55 -21.06
N ALA A 21 9.40 -22.37 -20.60
CA ALA A 21 10.22 -22.27 -19.41
C ALA A 21 9.31 -22.35 -18.17
N LEU A 22 9.37 -23.50 -17.47
CA LEU A 22 8.85 -23.64 -16.12
C LEU A 22 9.70 -22.80 -15.16
N PHE A 23 9.10 -21.78 -14.55
CA PHE A 23 9.55 -21.28 -13.25
C PHE A 23 8.44 -21.53 -12.23
N LEU A 24 8.62 -22.58 -11.44
CA LEU A 24 7.87 -22.80 -10.20
C LEU A 24 8.56 -21.98 -9.10
N GLY A 25 8.10 -20.75 -8.93
CA GLY A 25 8.43 -19.90 -7.79
C GLY A 25 7.15 -19.22 -7.33
N SER A 26 6.65 -19.63 -6.17
CA SER A 26 5.51 -19.03 -5.48
C SER A 26 5.86 -17.60 -5.06
N GLY A 27 5.60 -16.66 -5.96
CA GLY A 27 5.55 -15.23 -5.68
C GLY A 27 4.51 -14.69 -6.63
N ILE A 28 3.31 -14.43 -6.11
CA ILE A 28 2.27 -13.77 -6.89
C ILE A 28 2.83 -12.38 -7.20
N ALA A 29 3.35 -12.20 -8.40
CA ALA A 29 3.57 -10.88 -8.96
C ALA A 29 2.16 -10.31 -9.20
N TYR A 30 1.57 -9.73 -8.16
CA TYR A 30 0.49 -8.77 -8.30
C TYR A 30 1.09 -7.55 -8.98
N ALA A 31 1.20 -7.59 -10.31
CA ALA A 31 1.27 -6.39 -11.12
C ALA A 31 -0.14 -5.76 -11.06
N ASP A 32 -0.47 -5.22 -9.90
CA ASP A 32 -1.69 -4.47 -9.67
C ASP A 32 -1.44 -3.07 -10.22
N THR A 33 -1.84 -2.84 -11.47
CA THR A 33 -1.88 -1.50 -12.08
C THR A 33 -2.99 -0.68 -11.44
N GLN A 34 -2.92 -0.48 -10.13
CA GLN A 34 -3.68 0.54 -9.43
C GLN A 34 -3.07 1.87 -9.82
N GLY A 35 -3.87 2.81 -10.33
CA GLY A 35 -3.37 4.14 -10.67
C GLY A 35 -2.79 4.88 -9.46
N THR A 36 -2.10 5.99 -9.72
CA THR A 36 -1.61 6.92 -8.69
C THR A 36 -2.71 7.23 -7.67
N PRO A 37 -2.51 6.98 -6.37
CA PRO A 37 -3.49 7.31 -5.34
C PRO A 37 -3.83 8.80 -5.34
N GLU A 38 -5.14 9.10 -5.36
CA GLU A 38 -5.67 10.44 -5.21
C GLU A 38 -6.17 10.68 -3.78
N TRP A 39 -6.30 11.96 -3.41
CA TRP A 39 -6.86 12.30 -2.12
C TRP A 39 -8.27 11.72 -1.97
N ASN A 40 -8.57 11.21 -0.77
CA ASN A 40 -9.82 10.51 -0.43
C ASN A 40 -10.08 9.18 -1.15
N ASP A 41 -9.20 8.71 -2.04
CA ASP A 41 -9.28 7.32 -2.49
C ASP A 41 -9.24 6.36 -1.29
N LEU A 42 -9.84 5.19 -1.46
CA LEU A 42 -9.55 4.08 -0.57
C LEU A 42 -8.21 3.47 -0.95
N VAL A 43 -7.34 3.34 0.04
CA VAL A 43 -6.01 2.77 -0.11
C VAL A 43 -5.74 1.70 0.93
N GLY A 44 -4.83 0.79 0.62
CA GLY A 44 -4.15 -0.06 1.58
C GLY A 44 -2.71 0.39 1.74
N ILE A 45 -2.18 0.25 2.96
CA ILE A 45 -0.79 0.52 3.29
C ILE A 45 -0.16 -0.82 3.67
N PHE A 46 0.87 -1.24 2.94
CA PHE A 46 1.47 -2.58 3.01
C PHE A 46 2.94 -2.51 3.34
N SER A 47 3.49 -3.54 4.00
CA SER A 47 4.93 -3.71 4.16
C SER A 47 5.63 -3.90 2.80
N GLU A 48 6.93 -3.62 2.74
CA GLU A 48 7.76 -3.76 1.53
C GLU A 48 7.64 -5.15 0.89
N ASP A 49 7.63 -6.19 1.73
CA ASP A 49 7.50 -7.58 1.29
C ASP A 49 6.05 -7.99 0.95
N GLY A 50 5.09 -7.08 1.12
CA GLY A 50 3.67 -7.28 0.82
C GLY A 50 2.98 -8.30 1.72
N ARG A 51 3.57 -8.71 2.85
CA ARG A 51 2.99 -9.74 3.74
C ARG A 51 2.02 -9.17 4.76
N VAL A 52 2.25 -7.94 5.21
CA VAL A 52 1.51 -7.29 6.28
C VAL A 52 0.88 -6.00 5.75
N ARG A 53 -0.28 -5.63 6.28
CA ARG A 53 -0.93 -4.35 6.01
C ARG A 53 -1.28 -3.61 7.29
N LEU A 54 -1.46 -2.31 7.18
CA LEU A 54 -2.00 -1.49 8.24
C LEU A 54 -3.46 -1.82 8.51
N ASP A 55 -3.78 -2.03 9.78
CA ASP A 55 -5.13 -2.10 10.34
C ASP A 55 -5.20 -1.10 11.50
N VAL A 56 -6.04 -0.06 11.39
CA VAL A 56 -6.16 0.97 12.45
C VAL A 56 -7.11 0.56 13.59
N GLY A 57 -7.69 -0.63 13.52
CA GLY A 57 -8.62 -1.16 14.51
C GLY A 57 -7.92 -1.89 15.64
N ILE A 58 -8.70 -2.28 16.66
CA ILE A 58 -8.19 -3.02 17.82
C ILE A 58 -7.65 -4.42 17.50
N ARG A 59 -7.57 -4.85 16.23
CA ARG A 59 -6.85 -6.09 15.90
C ARG A 59 -5.35 -5.85 15.99
N ALA A 60 -4.83 -4.87 15.25
CA ALA A 60 -3.42 -4.53 15.24
C ALA A 60 -3.03 -3.46 16.28
N MET A 61 -3.95 -2.54 16.61
CA MET A 61 -3.69 -1.46 17.56
C MET A 61 -4.07 -1.86 18.99
N LYS A 62 -3.50 -1.18 19.99
CA LYS A 62 -3.90 -1.31 21.41
C LYS A 62 -5.31 -0.75 21.63
N GLU A 63 -5.62 0.35 20.97
CA GLU A 63 -6.90 1.04 21.04
C GLU A 63 -7.23 1.70 19.70
N GLU A 64 -8.51 1.97 19.49
CA GLU A 64 -9.00 2.77 18.35
C GLU A 64 -8.93 4.25 18.72
N VAL A 65 -8.17 5.03 17.94
CA VAL A 65 -8.07 6.48 18.14
C VAL A 65 -9.16 7.17 17.31
N PRO A 66 -10.05 7.96 17.94
CA PRO A 66 -11.15 8.59 17.23
C PRO A 66 -10.62 9.56 16.17
N ALA A 67 -11.31 9.67 15.04
CA ALA A 67 -10.90 10.55 13.94
C ALA A 67 -10.74 12.03 14.35
N SER A 68 -11.46 12.47 15.38
CA SER A 68 -11.34 13.82 15.94
C SER A 68 -10.09 14.07 16.80
N HIS A 69 -9.32 13.02 17.14
CA HIS A 69 -8.08 13.19 17.91
C HIS A 69 -7.00 13.80 17.02
N ASP A 70 -6.54 15.01 17.35
CA ASP A 70 -5.50 15.71 16.60
C ASP A 70 -4.30 15.97 17.51
N SER A 71 -3.18 15.32 17.21
CA SER A 71 -1.95 15.38 18.00
C SER A 71 -0.73 15.16 17.09
N TRP A 72 0.48 15.37 17.63
CA TRP A 72 1.72 15.11 16.90
C TRP A 72 1.80 13.68 16.33
N ALA A 73 1.15 12.71 17.00
CA ALA A 73 1.18 11.29 16.64
C ALA A 73 0.13 10.92 15.58
N THR A 74 -0.85 11.79 15.31
CA THR A 74 -1.87 11.56 14.29
C THR A 74 -1.73 12.46 13.06
N ARG A 75 -0.89 13.48 13.16
CA ARG A 75 -0.47 14.35 12.05
C ARG A 75 0.78 13.74 11.44
N LEU A 76 0.68 13.29 10.19
CA LEU A 76 1.67 12.43 9.57
C LEU A 76 2.23 13.05 8.30
N VAL A 77 3.44 12.67 7.92
CA VAL A 77 4.08 13.03 6.66
C VAL A 77 4.52 11.76 5.95
N ILE A 78 4.26 11.70 4.65
CA ILE A 78 4.74 10.62 3.79
C ILE A 78 6.04 11.08 3.15
N GLU A 79 7.09 10.27 3.26
CA GLU A 79 8.37 10.50 2.60
C GLU A 79 8.77 9.30 1.76
N ARG A 80 9.45 9.56 0.64
CA ARG A 80 9.99 8.52 -0.23
C ARG A 80 11.32 8.01 0.34
N LEU A 81 11.49 6.69 0.36
CA LEU A 81 12.68 6.01 0.89
C LEU A 81 13.64 5.52 -0.20
N ASP A 82 13.17 5.37 -1.43
CA ASP A 82 13.92 4.86 -2.58
C ASP A 82 14.24 5.95 -3.62
N GLY A 83 14.06 7.23 -3.26
CA GLY A 83 14.28 8.36 -4.16
C GLY A 83 13.88 9.69 -3.51
N PRO A 84 13.89 10.80 -4.29
CA PRO A 84 13.50 12.10 -3.78
C PRO A 84 12.00 12.17 -3.47
N SER A 85 11.65 12.81 -2.36
CA SER A 85 10.28 13.14 -1.97
C SER A 85 9.74 14.32 -2.79
N SER A 86 9.48 14.11 -4.08
CA SER A 86 8.93 15.13 -4.97
C SER A 86 7.82 14.58 -5.87
N GLY A 87 6.81 15.41 -6.13
CA GLY A 87 5.65 15.04 -6.95
C GLY A 87 4.66 14.12 -6.23
N PRO A 88 3.83 13.40 -7.01
CA PRO A 88 2.86 12.45 -6.49
C PRO A 88 3.51 11.22 -5.83
N VAL A 89 2.80 10.65 -4.85
CA VAL A 89 3.07 9.31 -4.33
C VAL A 89 2.58 8.30 -5.36
N GLU A 90 3.51 7.54 -5.98
CA GLU A 90 3.17 6.51 -6.95
C GLU A 90 3.10 5.11 -6.29
N PRO A 91 2.32 4.17 -6.86
CA PRO A 91 2.09 2.85 -6.27
C PRO A 91 3.34 1.99 -6.08
N ASP A 92 4.35 2.18 -6.93
CA ASP A 92 5.62 1.45 -6.92
C ASP A 92 6.67 2.07 -6.00
N HIS A 93 6.43 3.31 -5.53
CA HIS A 93 7.34 3.96 -4.61
C HIS A 93 7.36 3.24 -3.26
N LEU A 94 8.57 3.15 -2.70
CA LEU A 94 8.74 2.76 -1.32
C LEU A 94 8.74 4.00 -0.42
N VAL A 95 7.87 4.01 0.58
CA VAL A 95 7.64 5.17 1.44
C VAL A 95 7.76 4.85 2.92
N GLY A 96 8.04 5.87 3.72
CA GLY A 96 7.86 5.86 5.16
C GLY A 96 6.74 6.82 5.54
N ILE A 97 6.07 6.55 6.66
CA ILE A 97 5.04 7.42 7.24
C ILE A 97 5.54 7.85 8.62
N PHE A 98 5.73 9.15 8.80
CA PHE A 98 6.37 9.76 9.96
C PHE A 98 5.39 10.67 10.69
N SER A 99 5.59 10.92 11.98
CA SER A 99 4.95 12.04 12.66
C SER A 99 5.37 13.37 12.03
N GLU A 100 4.51 14.41 12.14
CA GLU A 100 4.76 15.74 11.55
C GLU A 100 6.09 16.37 12.02
N ASP A 101 6.51 16.06 13.25
CA ASP A 101 7.79 16.51 13.81
C ASP A 101 9.01 15.66 13.38
N GLY A 102 8.78 14.58 12.62
CA GLY A 102 9.80 13.67 12.13
C GLY A 102 10.48 12.82 13.22
N SER A 103 9.92 12.76 14.44
CA SER A 103 10.52 12.02 15.56
C SER A 103 10.21 10.52 15.54
N THR A 104 9.02 10.16 15.06
CA THR A 104 8.45 8.80 15.13
C THR A 104 7.97 8.36 13.76
N ARG A 105 7.92 7.04 13.52
CA ARG A 105 7.40 6.48 12.27
C ARG A 105 6.47 5.28 12.50
N LEU A 106 5.67 4.99 11.48
CA LEU A 106 4.88 3.77 11.42
C LEU A 106 5.79 2.55 11.23
N ASP A 107 5.55 1.53 12.05
CA ASP A 107 6.12 0.18 11.93
C ASP A 107 4.96 -0.84 12.00
N LEU A 108 4.78 -1.62 10.93
CA LEU A 108 3.73 -2.63 10.83
C LEU A 108 4.07 -3.95 11.56
N GLY A 109 5.27 -4.07 12.11
CA GLY A 109 5.77 -5.29 12.72
C GLY A 109 5.27 -5.47 14.14
N ILE A 110 5.37 -6.70 14.63
CA ILE A 110 4.97 -7.05 16.00
C ILE A 110 5.78 -6.32 17.08
N ARG A 111 6.79 -5.54 16.73
CA ARG A 111 7.48 -4.67 17.69
C ARG A 111 6.55 -3.54 18.16
N ALA A 112 5.96 -2.82 17.22
CA ALA A 112 5.11 -1.66 17.50
C ALA A 112 3.63 -2.03 17.54
N MET A 113 3.18 -2.96 16.70
CA MET A 113 1.77 -3.41 16.66
C MET A 113 1.49 -4.56 17.62
N LYS A 114 0.23 -4.69 18.05
CA LYS A 114 -0.27 -5.83 18.83
C LYS A 114 -0.25 -7.14 18.03
N GLU A 115 -0.59 -7.07 16.75
CA GLU A 115 -0.65 -8.20 15.81
C GLU A 115 -0.22 -7.72 14.42
N GLU A 116 0.51 -8.56 13.69
CA GLU A 116 0.76 -8.37 12.25
C GLU A 116 -0.47 -8.82 11.47
N VAL A 117 -1.13 -7.90 10.77
CA VAL A 117 -2.33 -8.21 9.99
C VAL A 117 -1.95 -8.64 8.58
N PRO A 118 -2.32 -9.86 8.13
CA PRO A 118 -1.98 -10.33 6.80
C PRO A 118 -2.48 -9.39 5.71
N ALA A 119 -1.70 -9.20 4.65
CA ALA A 119 -2.06 -8.33 3.53
C ALA A 119 -3.41 -8.69 2.87
N SER A 120 -3.81 -9.97 2.94
CA SER A 120 -5.10 -10.46 2.42
C SER A 120 -6.30 -10.17 3.31
N HIS A 121 -6.12 -9.62 4.52
CA HIS A 121 -7.22 -9.28 5.41
C HIS A 121 -7.90 -7.98 4.95
N GLU A 122 -9.21 -8.02 4.72
CA GLU A 122 -10.00 -6.85 4.37
C GLU A 122 -11.05 -6.56 5.44
N SER A 123 -11.12 -5.30 5.85
CA SER A 123 -12.01 -4.78 6.88
C SER A 123 -12.14 -3.25 6.73
N TRP A 124 -13.11 -2.65 7.41
CA TRP A 124 -13.25 -1.19 7.48
C TRP A 124 -11.99 -0.48 8.02
N ALA A 125 -11.19 -1.19 8.82
CA ALA A 125 -9.98 -0.68 9.47
C ALA A 125 -8.70 -0.86 8.63
N THR A 126 -8.77 -1.64 7.55
CA THR A 126 -7.64 -1.88 6.63
C THR A 126 -7.81 -1.19 5.29
N ARG A 127 -9.00 -0.63 5.03
CA ARG A 127 -9.34 0.22 3.89
C ARG A 127 -9.28 1.65 4.38
N LEU A 128 -8.31 2.43 3.90
CA LEU A 128 -7.92 3.67 4.52
C LEU A 128 -8.15 4.86 3.59
N ARG A 129 -8.35 6.04 4.15
CA ARG A 129 -8.33 7.32 3.43
C ARG A 129 -7.18 8.16 3.93
N ILE A 130 -6.38 8.68 3.01
CA ILE A 130 -5.35 9.67 3.32
C ILE A 130 -5.92 11.05 2.98
N VAL A 131 -5.93 11.94 3.96
CA VAL A 131 -6.56 13.26 3.85
C VAL A 131 -5.55 14.34 4.26
N PRO A 132 -5.34 15.39 3.46
CA PRO A 132 -4.48 16.50 3.84
C PRO A 132 -5.12 17.30 4.99
N LEU A 133 -4.32 17.71 5.98
CA LEU A 133 -4.82 18.44 7.15
C LEU A 133 -4.73 19.96 7.01
N ASN A 134 -3.82 20.45 6.17
CA ASN A 134 -3.52 21.88 6.04
C ASN A 134 -3.88 22.46 4.66
N GLU A 135 -4.42 21.65 3.74
CA GLU A 135 -4.72 22.06 2.37
C GLU A 135 -5.95 21.34 1.80
N LEU A 136 -6.40 21.75 0.62
CA LEU A 136 -7.54 21.15 -0.06
C LEU A 136 -7.16 19.79 -0.67
N ALA A 137 -8.02 18.80 -0.49
CA ALA A 137 -7.90 17.45 -1.05
C ALA A 137 -8.20 17.43 -2.57
N LEU A 138 -7.29 17.94 -3.39
CA LEU A 138 -7.43 18.01 -4.85
C LEU A 138 -6.29 17.28 -5.57
N GLY A 139 -6.63 16.28 -6.39
CA GLY A 139 -5.67 15.52 -7.20
C GLY A 139 -4.94 14.42 -6.43
N SER A 140 -3.71 14.12 -6.86
CA SER A 140 -2.88 13.06 -6.30
C SER A 140 -2.32 13.39 -4.91
N ILE A 141 -2.08 12.36 -4.10
CA ILE A 141 -1.36 12.48 -2.84
C ILE A 141 0.07 12.95 -3.13
N THR A 142 0.56 13.98 -2.45
CA THR A 142 1.92 14.52 -2.63
C THR A 142 2.78 14.35 -1.39
N TYR A 143 4.09 14.16 -1.60
CA TYR A 143 5.07 14.08 -0.52
C TYR A 143 5.18 15.40 0.26
N GLY A 144 5.55 15.30 1.54
CA GLY A 144 5.77 16.47 2.41
C GLY A 144 4.49 17.16 2.90
N THR A 145 3.32 16.82 2.35
CA THR A 145 2.02 17.25 2.87
C THR A 145 1.76 16.59 4.23
N VAL A 146 1.27 17.38 5.18
CA VAL A 146 0.78 16.86 6.46
C VAL A 146 -0.61 16.25 6.28
N VAL A 147 -0.73 14.97 6.59
CA VAL A 147 -1.93 14.16 6.37
C VAL A 147 -2.43 13.51 7.65
N GLY A 148 -3.71 13.14 7.65
CA GLY A 148 -4.23 12.10 8.53
C GLY A 148 -4.56 10.85 7.72
N VAL A 149 -4.42 9.68 8.34
CA VAL A 149 -4.81 8.39 7.76
C VAL A 149 -6.00 7.86 8.55
N PHE A 150 -7.15 7.72 7.88
CA PHE A 150 -8.43 7.41 8.49
C PHE A 150 -8.97 6.07 8.02
N SER A 151 -9.80 5.41 8.83
CA SER A 151 -10.60 4.26 8.39
C SER A 151 -11.56 4.64 7.26
N GLU A 152 -12.07 3.65 6.52
CA GLU A 152 -12.98 3.84 5.39
C GLU A 152 -14.20 4.72 5.74
N ASP A 153 -14.73 4.51 6.94
CA ASP A 153 -15.89 5.20 7.50
C ASP A 153 -15.53 6.49 8.27
N ALA A 154 -14.26 6.88 8.27
CA ALA A 154 -13.71 8.06 8.93
C ALA A 154 -14.02 8.17 10.44
N ARG A 155 -14.23 7.04 11.12
CA ARG A 155 -14.47 7.01 12.57
C ARG A 155 -13.19 6.93 13.39
N VAL A 156 -12.18 6.26 12.85
CA VAL A 156 -10.89 5.99 13.51
C VAL A 156 -9.76 6.52 12.63
N ARG A 157 -8.64 6.90 13.25
CA ARG A 157 -7.43 7.30 12.53
C ARG A 157 -6.19 6.60 13.07
N LEU A 158 -5.16 6.57 12.24
CA LEU A 158 -3.83 6.15 12.63
C LEU A 158 -3.24 7.12 13.66
N ASP A 159 -2.63 6.54 14.69
CA ASP A 159 -1.84 7.20 15.71
C ASP A 159 -0.55 6.38 15.89
N VAL A 160 0.61 7.01 15.74
CA VAL A 160 1.93 6.35 15.86
C VAL A 160 2.53 6.44 17.28
N GLY A 161 1.77 6.98 18.23
CA GLY A 161 2.18 7.15 19.62
C GLY A 161 1.87 5.94 20.50
N ILE A 162 2.41 5.94 21.73
CA ILE A 162 2.24 4.84 22.69
C ILE A 162 0.80 4.57 23.15
N CYS A 163 -0.13 5.46 22.86
CA CYS A 163 -1.55 5.28 23.13
C CYS A 163 -2.08 4.11 22.26
N ALA A 164 -1.93 4.23 20.93
CA ALA A 164 -2.37 3.22 19.97
C ALA A 164 -1.33 2.11 19.71
N MET A 165 -0.04 2.42 19.72
CA MET A 165 1.05 1.48 19.48
C MET A 165 1.70 1.01 20.79
N LYS A 166 2.39 -0.13 20.77
CA LYS A 166 3.10 -0.67 21.95
C LYS A 166 4.28 0.18 22.37
N GLU A 167 4.93 0.82 21.40
CA GLU A 167 6.02 1.77 21.61
C GLU A 167 6.05 2.78 20.46
N GLU A 168 6.67 3.92 20.73
CA GLU A 168 7.04 4.90 19.71
C GLU A 168 8.29 4.41 18.99
N VAL A 169 8.18 4.18 17.68
CA VAL A 169 9.31 3.75 16.86
C VAL A 169 10.06 4.97 16.35
N PRO A 170 11.35 5.17 16.69
CA PRO A 170 12.11 6.32 16.23
C PRO A 170 12.14 6.39 14.70
N ALA A 171 12.09 7.60 14.15
CA ALA A 171 12.14 7.81 12.69
C ALA A 171 13.36 7.16 12.01
N SER A 172 14.48 7.03 12.73
CA SER A 172 15.71 6.39 12.24
C SER A 172 15.67 4.86 12.23
N HIS A 173 14.62 4.22 12.75
CA HIS A 173 14.48 2.76 12.72
C HIS A 173 14.11 2.29 11.32
N GLU A 174 14.92 1.40 10.74
CA GLU A 174 14.68 0.83 9.42
C GLU A 174 14.48 -0.68 9.52
N SER A 175 13.42 -1.17 8.87
CA SER A 175 13.02 -2.58 8.84
C SER A 175 12.08 -2.82 7.64
N TRP A 176 11.83 -4.08 7.30
CA TRP A 176 10.84 -4.45 6.29
C TRP A 176 9.42 -3.92 6.60
N ALA A 177 9.13 -3.65 7.88
CA ALA A 177 7.82 -3.23 8.37
C ALA A 177 7.67 -1.71 8.47
N THR A 178 8.75 -0.96 8.30
CA THR A 178 8.76 0.52 8.28
C THR A 178 8.89 1.10 6.86
N ARG A 179 9.10 0.21 5.89
CA ARG A 179 9.20 0.48 4.45
C ARG A 179 7.91 0.01 3.81
N LEU A 180 7.18 0.93 3.18
CA LEU A 180 5.76 0.74 2.90
C LEU A 180 5.42 1.00 1.44
N HIS A 181 4.38 0.33 0.95
CA HIS A 181 3.71 0.65 -0.30
C HIS A 181 2.29 1.14 -0.02
N ILE A 182 1.86 2.18 -0.74
CA ILE A 182 0.49 2.69 -0.71
C ILE A 182 -0.17 2.31 -2.02
N ARG A 183 -1.28 1.56 -1.96
CA ARG A 183 -1.98 1.06 -3.15
C ARG A 183 -3.44 1.43 -3.09
N LYS A 184 -4.01 1.88 -4.20
CA LYS A 184 -5.45 2.11 -4.33
C LYS A 184 -6.22 0.78 -4.24
N LEU A 185 -7.44 0.81 -3.70
CA LEU A 185 -8.33 -0.33 -3.50
C LEU A 185 -9.60 -0.23 -4.36
#